data_AF-A0A1V2NYD7-F1
#
_entry.id   AF-A0A1V2NYD7-F1
#
_cell.length_a   1.000
_cell.length_b   1.000
_cell.length_c   1.000
_cell.angle_alpha   90.00
_cell.angle_beta   90.00
_cell.angle_gamma   90.00
#
_symmetry.space_group_name_H-M   'P 1'
#
loop_
_entity.id
_entity.type
_entity.pdbx_description
1 polymer ?
#
loop_
_entity_poly.entity_id
_entity_poly.type
_entity_poly.pdbx_seq_one_letter_code
_entity_poly.pdbx_strand_id
1 'polypeptide(L)'
;MSGLTSVTEGAALSHPRPELLAATGLRGLAGLAVVASTVGVWRGAPGYLQDLITVTALAAVPFFLLLSGFVLAYNYPGLSYASGRRVIGRYAMARIARIVPLFVIAGLAVLMLGALNGSDWVRAVYADQTWFVGTLVLCYLVYPLLARVVAAAPGRAALVSLAVAGALAAVQLTTSIALDRFPPAWLPVFTLGMALAGRELPAPRWPAHPLLVRLGVIGYPLFLLHALVLHGFGPVHAGTLSNALLALGWIGLTVFVAEGAHRYVGVPARRGILDLARRSARL
;
A
#
# COMPACT_ATOMS: atom_id res chain seq x y z
N MET A 1 -25.70 -4.57 19.74
CA MET A 1 -24.28 -4.23 19.46
C MET A 1 -24.06 -4.33 17.96
N SER A 2 -24.20 -3.23 17.21
CA SER A 2 -24.09 -3.20 15.75
C SER A 2 -22.62 -3.05 15.33
N GLY A 3 -21.97 -4.16 15.04
CA GLY A 3 -20.57 -4.21 14.61
C GLY A 3 -20.36 -3.85 13.14
N LEU A 4 -19.83 -2.65 12.89
CA LEU A 4 -18.68 -2.39 12.00
C LEU A 4 -18.73 -2.90 10.53
N THR A 5 -19.90 -2.95 9.89
CA THR A 5 -19.98 -2.95 8.41
C THR A 5 -20.29 -1.54 7.92
N SER A 6 -19.29 -0.67 7.95
CA SER A 6 -19.46 0.69 7.46
C SER A 6 -18.89 0.83 6.05
N VAL A 7 -19.50 0.07 5.14
CA VAL A 7 -19.71 0.45 3.72
C VAL A 7 -20.27 1.89 3.64
N THR A 8 -20.91 2.37 4.71
CA THR A 8 -21.43 3.73 4.88
C THR A 8 -20.36 4.81 5.10
N GLU A 9 -19.12 4.48 5.47
CA GLU A 9 -18.04 5.48 5.64
C GLU A 9 -17.26 5.75 4.34
N GLY A 10 -17.31 4.80 3.40
CA GLY A 10 -16.91 5.01 2.01
C GLY A 10 -17.80 6.02 1.28
N ALA A 11 -19.05 6.20 1.75
CA ALA A 11 -20.05 7.09 1.16
C ALA A 11 -19.83 8.59 1.45
N ALA A 12 -18.88 8.97 2.32
CA ALA A 12 -18.61 10.37 2.62
C ALA A 12 -17.96 11.15 1.46
N LEU A 13 -17.44 10.44 0.45
CA LEU A 13 -17.19 10.98 -0.87
C LEU A 13 -18.17 10.26 -1.80
N SER A 14 -19.02 11.01 -2.51
CA SER A 14 -19.83 10.49 -3.60
C SER A 14 -18.91 9.88 -4.66
N HIS A 15 -18.53 8.61 -4.49
CA HIS A 15 -17.78 7.84 -5.46
C HIS A 15 -18.77 7.37 -6.53
N PRO A 16 -18.60 7.73 -7.81
CA PRO A 16 -19.57 7.42 -8.85
C PRO A 16 -19.74 5.93 -9.17
N ARG A 17 -19.01 5.02 -8.50
CA ARG A 17 -18.92 3.60 -8.85
C ARG A 17 -18.86 2.70 -7.61
N PRO A 18 -19.42 1.49 -7.66
CA PRO A 18 -19.42 0.54 -6.55
C PRO A 18 -18.00 0.21 -6.08
N GLU A 19 -17.83 0.04 -4.77
CA GLU A 19 -16.53 -0.34 -4.19
C GLU A 19 -16.08 -1.71 -4.72
N LEU A 20 -14.85 -1.75 -5.25
CA LEU A 20 -14.21 -2.99 -5.67
C LEU A 20 -13.69 -3.75 -4.45
N LEU A 21 -14.59 -4.42 -3.74
CA LEU A 21 -14.30 -5.19 -2.54
C LEU A 21 -13.21 -6.23 -2.79
N ALA A 22 -13.27 -6.95 -3.91
CA ALA A 22 -12.28 -7.97 -4.25
C ALA A 22 -10.87 -7.37 -4.43
N ALA A 23 -10.73 -6.25 -5.15
CA ALA A 23 -9.44 -5.59 -5.33
C ALA A 23 -8.88 -5.04 -4.00
N THR A 24 -9.77 -4.58 -3.12
CA THR A 24 -9.41 -4.17 -1.76
C THR A 24 -8.89 -5.36 -0.98
N GLY A 25 -9.58 -6.50 -1.00
CA GLY A 25 -9.14 -7.72 -0.31
C GLY A 25 -7.79 -8.27 -0.81
N LEU A 26 -7.58 -8.29 -2.13
CA LEU A 26 -6.30 -8.67 -2.73
C LEU A 26 -5.15 -7.75 -2.28
N ARG A 27 -5.43 -6.45 -2.12
CA ARG A 27 -4.44 -5.50 -1.59
C ARG A 27 -4.10 -5.79 -0.13
N GLY A 28 -5.09 -6.23 0.65
CA GLY A 28 -4.91 -6.67 2.03
C GLY A 28 -4.00 -7.88 2.13
N LEU A 29 -4.22 -8.88 1.27
CA LEU A 29 -3.35 -10.06 1.17
C LEU A 29 -1.93 -9.69 0.77
N ALA A 30 -1.76 -8.77 -0.19
CA ALA A 30 -0.44 -8.28 -0.57
C ALA A 30 0.28 -7.62 0.62
N GLY A 31 -0.42 -6.78 1.39
CA GLY A 31 0.14 -6.17 2.59
C GLY A 31 0.49 -7.20 3.66
N LEU A 32 -0.39 -8.17 3.92
CA LEU A 32 -0.14 -9.24 4.88
C LEU A 32 1.06 -10.11 4.47
N ALA A 33 1.20 -10.38 3.17
CA ALA A 33 2.32 -11.12 2.63
C ALA A 33 3.66 -10.40 2.87
N VAL A 34 3.71 -9.07 2.75
CA VAL A 34 4.91 -8.28 3.09
C VAL A 34 5.24 -8.38 4.58
N VAL A 35 4.24 -8.27 5.46
CA VAL A 35 4.46 -8.44 6.91
C VAL A 35 4.97 -9.85 7.21
N ALA A 36 4.32 -10.87 6.64
CA ALA A 36 4.72 -12.25 6.85
C ALA A 36 6.15 -12.51 6.38
N SER A 37 6.57 -11.98 5.23
CA SER A 37 7.93 -12.16 4.73
C SER A 37 9.00 -11.43 5.55
N THR A 38 8.62 -10.37 6.26
CA THR A 38 9.57 -9.52 7.02
C THR A 38 9.81 -9.99 8.45
N VAL A 39 8.94 -10.85 9.01
CA VAL A 39 9.05 -11.38 10.40
C VAL A 39 10.30 -12.26 10.63
N GLY A 40 10.96 -12.72 9.56
CA GLY A 40 12.26 -13.39 9.65
C GLY A 40 12.25 -14.87 10.04
N VAL A 41 11.11 -15.41 10.52
CA VAL A 41 10.95 -16.84 10.92
C VAL A 41 11.37 -17.81 9.83
N TRP A 42 11.37 -17.36 8.59
CA TRP A 42 11.64 -18.17 7.42
C TRP A 42 13.14 -18.41 7.17
N ARG A 43 14.03 -17.59 7.76
CA ARG A 43 15.48 -17.65 7.48
C ARG A 43 16.16 -18.95 7.89
N GLY A 44 15.54 -19.76 8.75
CA GLY A 44 16.01 -21.10 9.11
C GLY A 44 15.05 -22.23 8.68
N ALA A 45 14.06 -21.93 7.84
CA ALA A 45 13.17 -22.94 7.28
C ALA A 45 13.88 -23.74 6.17
N PRO A 46 13.37 -24.90 5.74
CA PRO A 46 13.88 -25.61 4.57
C PRO A 46 13.93 -24.71 3.33
N GLY A 47 14.92 -24.92 2.45
CA GLY A 47 15.19 -24.05 1.30
C GLY A 47 13.96 -23.72 0.44
N TYR A 48 13.08 -24.70 0.18
CA TYR A 48 11.86 -24.48 -0.59
C TYR A 48 10.89 -23.46 0.05
N LEU A 49 10.81 -23.37 1.38
CA LEU A 49 10.00 -22.36 2.06
C LEU A 49 10.67 -20.97 2.01
N GLN A 50 12.00 -20.94 2.08
CA GLN A 50 12.76 -19.69 1.93
C GLN A 50 12.55 -19.10 0.54
N ASP A 51 12.65 -19.93 -0.49
CA ASP A 51 12.44 -19.54 -1.88
C ASP A 51 11.02 -19.05 -2.12
N LEU A 52 10.01 -19.81 -1.64
CA LEU A 52 8.61 -19.42 -1.76
C LEU A 52 8.35 -18.04 -1.16
N ILE A 53 8.95 -17.74 -0.01
CA ILE A 53 8.69 -16.51 0.72
C ILE A 53 9.49 -15.34 0.16
N THR A 54 10.69 -15.60 -0.33
CA THR A 54 11.47 -14.62 -1.08
C THR A 54 10.71 -14.21 -2.34
N VAL A 55 10.19 -15.18 -3.10
CA VAL A 55 9.33 -14.91 -4.27
C VAL A 55 8.07 -14.17 -3.87
N THR A 56 7.42 -14.56 -2.77
CA THR A 56 6.22 -13.89 -2.26
C THR A 56 6.50 -12.44 -1.87
N ALA A 57 7.60 -12.17 -1.17
CA ALA A 57 8.01 -10.83 -0.78
C ALA A 57 8.30 -9.94 -1.99
N LEU A 58 9.03 -10.49 -2.97
CA LEU A 58 9.34 -9.84 -4.24
C LEU A 58 8.07 -9.51 -5.04
N ALA A 59 7.05 -10.37 -5.00
CA ALA A 59 5.81 -10.19 -5.73
C ALA A 59 4.78 -9.30 -4.99
N ALA A 60 4.81 -9.26 -3.66
CA ALA A 60 3.77 -8.62 -2.86
C ALA A 60 3.74 -7.08 -3.01
N VAL A 61 4.90 -6.43 -3.00
CA VAL A 61 5.03 -4.98 -3.24
C VAL A 61 4.53 -4.57 -4.64
N PRO A 62 5.03 -5.16 -5.76
CA PRO A 62 4.55 -4.81 -7.08
C PRO A 62 3.05 -5.11 -7.21
N PHE A 63 2.56 -6.21 -6.66
CA PHE A 63 1.14 -6.51 -6.68
C PHE A 63 0.29 -5.47 -5.94
N PHE A 64 0.74 -5.01 -4.76
CA PHE A 64 0.09 -3.92 -4.03
C PHE A 64 0.04 -2.61 -4.85
N LEU A 65 1.12 -2.28 -5.56
CA LEU A 65 1.21 -1.08 -6.40
C LEU A 65 0.37 -1.21 -7.66
N LEU A 66 0.33 -2.40 -8.28
CA LEU A 66 -0.56 -2.72 -9.40
C LEU A 66 -2.02 -2.49 -9.01
N LEU A 67 -2.45 -3.07 -7.89
CA LEU A 67 -3.81 -2.88 -7.39
C LEU A 67 -4.09 -1.43 -7.02
N SER A 68 -3.09 -0.70 -6.54
CA SER A 68 -3.23 0.74 -6.26
C SER A 68 -3.46 1.54 -7.54
N GLY A 69 -2.73 1.25 -8.62
CA GLY A 69 -2.95 1.85 -9.95
C GLY A 69 -4.31 1.50 -10.53
N PHE A 70 -4.73 0.23 -10.40
CA PHE A 70 -6.03 -0.26 -10.83
C PHE A 70 -7.18 0.48 -10.13
N VAL A 71 -7.18 0.50 -8.79
CA VAL A 71 -8.21 1.18 -7.99
C VAL A 71 -8.24 2.68 -8.28
N LEU A 72 -7.09 3.29 -8.57
CA LEU A 72 -7.01 4.72 -8.87
C LEU A 72 -7.64 5.04 -10.24
N ALA A 73 -7.25 4.30 -11.28
CA ALA A 73 -7.81 4.41 -12.62
C ALA A 73 -9.32 4.13 -12.64
N TYR A 74 -9.78 3.17 -11.84
CA TYR A 74 -11.20 2.88 -11.70
C TYR A 74 -12.01 4.03 -11.08
N ASN A 75 -11.46 4.67 -10.03
CA ASN A 75 -12.15 5.72 -9.27
C ASN A 75 -12.07 7.10 -9.91
N TYR A 76 -11.01 7.39 -10.67
CA TYR A 76 -10.75 8.70 -11.28
C TYR A 76 -10.50 8.57 -12.79
N PRO A 77 -11.45 7.96 -13.55
CA PRO A 77 -11.28 7.81 -14.99
C PRO A 77 -11.17 9.20 -15.63
N GLY A 78 -10.15 9.41 -16.47
CA GLY A 78 -9.97 10.67 -17.20
C GLY A 78 -9.44 11.85 -16.37
N LEU A 79 -9.04 11.66 -15.12
CA LEU A 79 -8.36 12.73 -14.37
C LEU A 79 -7.07 13.13 -15.07
N SER A 80 -6.90 14.41 -15.34
CA SER A 80 -5.66 14.94 -15.88
C SER A 80 -5.37 16.37 -15.45
N TYR A 81 -4.14 16.81 -15.71
CA TYR A 81 -3.68 18.16 -15.39
C TYR A 81 -4.46 19.28 -16.10
N ALA A 82 -5.16 18.99 -17.21
CA ALA A 82 -6.07 19.98 -17.81
C ALA A 82 -7.53 19.87 -17.33
N SER A 83 -7.87 18.96 -16.40
CA SER A 83 -9.21 18.87 -15.80
C SER A 83 -9.53 20.04 -14.85
N GLY A 84 -8.64 21.02 -14.73
CA GLY A 84 -8.80 22.22 -13.93
C GLY A 84 -8.28 22.09 -12.49
N ARG A 85 -7.82 23.22 -11.92
CA ARG A 85 -7.22 23.30 -10.57
C ARG A 85 -8.11 22.73 -9.47
N ARG A 86 -9.44 22.90 -9.56
CA ARG A 86 -10.39 22.42 -8.55
C ARG A 86 -10.46 20.89 -8.48
N VAL A 87 -10.45 20.20 -9.62
CA VAL A 87 -10.54 18.72 -9.67
C VAL A 87 -9.24 18.10 -9.15
N ILE A 88 -8.10 18.64 -9.58
CA ILE A 88 -6.76 18.23 -9.12
C ILE A 88 -6.59 18.50 -7.63
N GLY A 89 -7.05 19.67 -7.15
CA GLY A 89 -7.03 20.02 -5.74
C GLY A 89 -7.83 19.04 -4.87
N ARG A 90 -9.04 18.65 -5.30
CA ARG A 90 -9.85 17.64 -4.60
C ARG A 90 -9.16 16.27 -4.57
N TYR A 91 -8.57 15.86 -5.69
CA TYR A 91 -7.79 14.63 -5.79
C TYR A 91 -6.60 14.65 -4.82
N ALA A 92 -5.77 15.70 -4.88
CA ALA A 92 -4.59 15.86 -4.05
C ALA A 92 -4.97 15.86 -2.56
N MET A 93 -6.02 16.61 -2.19
CA MET A 93 -6.54 16.66 -0.83
C MET A 93 -6.98 15.27 -0.33
N ALA A 94 -7.70 14.51 -1.14
CA ALA A 94 -8.13 13.15 -0.78
C ALA A 94 -6.94 12.18 -0.55
N ARG A 95 -5.80 12.43 -1.19
CA ARG A 95 -4.56 11.63 -1.04
C ARG A 95 -3.76 12.08 0.18
N ILE A 96 -3.62 13.39 0.38
CA ILE A 96 -2.98 13.99 1.55
C ILE A 96 -3.70 13.54 2.83
N ALA A 97 -5.04 13.66 2.85
CA ALA A 97 -5.87 13.25 3.98
C ALA A 97 -5.77 11.75 4.32
N ARG A 98 -5.27 10.94 3.39
CA ARG A 98 -5.07 9.50 3.58
C ARG A 98 -3.68 9.14 4.09
N ILE A 99 -2.64 9.80 3.58
CA ILE A 99 -1.23 9.46 3.84
C ILE A 99 -0.69 10.24 5.05
N VAL A 100 -0.84 11.57 5.04
CA VAL A 100 -0.08 12.47 5.92
C VAL A 100 -0.36 12.23 7.40
N PRO A 101 -1.62 12.11 7.87
CA PRO A 101 -1.87 11.95 9.32
C PRO A 101 -1.21 10.71 9.90
N LEU A 102 -1.31 9.58 9.19
CA LEU A 102 -0.72 8.32 9.61
C LEU A 102 0.81 8.37 9.53
N PHE A 103 1.36 8.95 8.45
CA PHE A 103 2.81 9.11 8.30
C PHE A 103 3.41 9.96 9.43
N VAL A 104 2.79 11.10 9.76
CA VAL A 104 3.25 11.98 10.84
C VAL A 104 3.22 11.26 12.18
N ILE A 105 2.12 10.59 12.52
CA ILE A 105 1.99 9.92 13.82
C ILE A 105 2.90 8.70 13.92
N ALA A 106 3.02 7.91 12.85
CA ALA A 106 3.98 6.81 12.81
C ALA A 106 5.41 7.33 12.97
N GLY A 107 5.78 8.41 12.28
CA GLY A 107 7.09 9.04 12.40
C GLY A 107 7.36 9.56 13.81
N LEU A 108 6.40 10.25 14.43
CA LEU A 108 6.53 10.68 15.82
C LEU A 108 6.74 9.48 16.76
N ALA A 109 6.00 8.38 16.57
CA ALA A 109 6.22 7.15 17.33
C ALA A 109 7.63 6.57 17.12
N VAL A 110 8.15 6.58 15.88
CA VAL A 110 9.54 6.18 15.59
C VAL A 110 10.52 7.08 16.33
N LEU A 111 10.37 8.41 16.30
CA LEU A 111 11.29 9.31 17.00
C LEU A 111 11.26 9.11 18.51
N MET A 112 10.08 8.92 19.10
CA MET A 112 9.93 8.67 20.53
C MET A 112 10.57 7.33 20.94
N LEU A 113 10.33 6.26 20.18
CA LEU A 113 10.93 4.94 20.42
C LEU A 113 12.42 4.91 20.07
N GLY A 114 12.87 5.81 19.20
CA GLY A 114 14.27 6.01 18.84
C GLY A 114 15.15 6.41 20.02
N ALA A 115 14.59 7.11 21.02
CA ALA A 115 15.28 7.42 22.26
C ALA A 115 15.69 6.14 23.04
N LEU A 116 14.96 5.04 22.85
CA LEU A 116 15.22 3.74 23.50
C LEU A 116 16.06 2.81 22.61
N ASN A 117 15.90 2.88 21.29
CA ASN A 117 16.48 1.91 20.34
C ASN A 117 17.71 2.44 19.58
N GLY A 118 18.06 3.72 19.74
CA GLY A 118 19.20 4.35 19.11
C GLY A 118 18.97 4.81 17.66
N SER A 119 19.92 5.59 17.14
CA SER A 119 19.79 6.25 15.83
C SER A 119 19.79 5.29 14.64
N ASP A 120 20.46 4.15 14.73
CA ASP A 120 20.49 3.16 13.64
C ASP A 120 19.12 2.55 13.39
N TRP A 121 18.42 2.21 14.46
CA TRP A 121 17.06 1.71 14.40
C TRP A 121 16.11 2.75 13.78
N VAL A 122 16.23 4.02 14.21
CA VAL A 122 15.43 5.13 13.64
C VAL A 122 15.67 5.25 12.13
N ARG A 123 16.94 5.21 11.70
CA ARG A 123 17.31 5.28 10.28
C ARG A 123 16.71 4.12 9.49
N ALA A 124 16.78 2.90 10.00
CA ALA A 124 16.24 1.72 9.33
C ALA A 124 14.71 1.81 9.14
N VAL A 125 13.97 2.11 10.22
CA VAL A 125 12.50 2.20 10.15
C VAL A 125 12.07 3.36 9.24
N TYR A 126 12.71 4.53 9.35
CA TYR A 126 12.38 5.65 8.47
C TYR A 126 12.75 5.40 7.02
N ALA A 127 13.84 4.69 6.72
CA ALA A 127 14.20 4.35 5.34
C ALA A 127 13.08 3.56 4.64
N ASP A 128 12.51 2.57 5.33
CA ASP A 128 11.39 1.79 4.79
C ASP A 128 10.11 2.61 4.66
N GLN A 129 9.77 3.42 5.68
CA GLN A 129 8.58 4.29 5.65
C GLN A 129 8.67 5.35 4.56
N THR A 130 9.81 6.03 4.43
CA THR A 130 10.03 7.10 3.46
C THR A 130 10.10 6.56 2.04
N TRP A 131 10.72 5.41 1.82
CA TRP A 131 10.71 4.72 0.53
C TRP A 131 9.27 4.40 0.08
N PHE A 132 8.46 3.79 0.97
CA PHE A 132 7.08 3.43 0.64
C PHE A 132 6.21 4.66 0.36
N VAL A 133 6.27 5.66 1.24
CA VAL A 133 5.51 6.90 1.06
C VAL A 133 5.99 7.69 -0.15
N GLY A 134 7.29 7.77 -0.39
CA GLY A 134 7.88 8.40 -1.56
C GLY A 134 7.39 7.75 -2.86
N THR A 135 7.35 6.41 -2.90
CA THR A 135 6.80 5.66 -4.03
C THR A 135 5.33 5.96 -4.26
N LEU A 136 4.50 5.98 -3.21
CA LEU A 136 3.09 6.31 -3.33
C LEU A 136 2.86 7.76 -3.79
N VAL A 137 3.61 8.71 -3.23
CA VAL A 137 3.55 10.12 -3.63
C VAL A 137 3.93 10.26 -5.09
N LEU A 138 5.01 9.62 -5.54
CA LEU A 138 5.42 9.59 -6.94
C LEU A 138 4.31 9.05 -7.84
N CYS A 139 3.75 7.88 -7.50
CA CYS A 139 2.62 7.29 -8.24
C CYS A 139 1.43 8.26 -8.31
N TYR A 140 1.12 8.96 -7.22
CA TYR A 140 -0.01 9.91 -7.17
C TYR A 140 0.24 11.19 -7.97
N LEU A 141 1.48 11.66 -8.03
CA LEU A 141 1.89 12.84 -8.82
C LEU A 141 1.92 12.53 -10.32
N VAL A 142 2.39 11.34 -10.68
CA VAL A 142 2.53 10.90 -12.07
C VAL A 142 1.18 10.43 -12.64
N TYR A 143 0.25 9.98 -11.80
CA TYR A 143 -1.06 9.48 -12.23
C TYR A 143 -1.82 10.38 -13.22
N PRO A 144 -2.00 11.70 -13.02
CA PRO A 144 -2.76 12.54 -13.95
C PRO A 144 -2.09 12.71 -15.33
N LEU A 145 -0.77 12.46 -15.43
CA LEU A 145 -0.06 12.39 -16.72
C LEU A 145 -0.35 11.05 -17.40
N LEU A 146 -0.16 9.96 -16.67
CA LEU A 146 -0.34 8.60 -17.19
C LEU A 146 -1.80 8.31 -17.54
N ALA A 147 -2.76 8.84 -16.80
CA ALA A 147 -4.18 8.56 -17.00
C ALA A 147 -4.64 8.87 -18.43
N ARG A 148 -4.14 9.95 -19.04
CA ARG A 148 -4.42 10.25 -20.46
C ARG A 148 -3.80 9.26 -21.42
N VAL A 149 -2.51 8.97 -21.23
CA VAL A 149 -1.74 8.08 -22.10
C VAL A 149 -2.33 6.66 -22.06
N VAL A 150 -2.63 6.19 -20.86
CA VAL A 150 -3.25 4.88 -20.63
C VAL A 150 -4.67 4.82 -21.19
N ALA A 151 -5.48 5.87 -21.01
CA ALA A 151 -6.83 5.91 -21.56
C ALA A 151 -6.85 5.92 -23.10
N ALA A 152 -5.88 6.57 -23.74
CA ALA A 152 -5.78 6.65 -25.19
C ALA A 152 -5.43 5.30 -25.85
N ALA A 153 -4.56 4.50 -25.21
CA ALA A 153 -4.12 3.21 -25.76
C ALA A 153 -3.82 2.19 -24.64
N PRO A 154 -4.83 1.65 -23.94
CA PRO A 154 -4.63 0.80 -22.77
C PRO A 154 -3.85 -0.48 -23.08
N GLY A 155 -4.09 -1.09 -24.26
CA GLY A 155 -3.34 -2.28 -24.68
C GLY A 155 -1.85 -2.02 -24.89
N ARG A 156 -1.49 -0.90 -25.54
CA ARG A 156 -0.09 -0.50 -25.74
C ARG A 156 0.57 -0.14 -24.41
N ALA A 157 -0.14 0.59 -23.56
CA ALA A 157 0.35 0.93 -22.23
C ALA A 157 0.64 -0.32 -21.38
N ALA A 158 -0.25 -1.33 -21.41
CA ALA A 158 -0.03 -2.61 -20.72
C ALA A 158 1.19 -3.36 -21.27
N LEU A 159 1.32 -3.47 -22.59
CA LEU A 159 2.46 -4.13 -23.25
C LEU A 159 3.79 -3.45 -22.88
N VAL A 160 3.87 -2.13 -23.02
CA VAL A 160 5.07 -1.35 -22.67
C VAL A 160 5.38 -1.48 -21.18
N SER A 161 4.36 -1.41 -20.32
CA SER A 161 4.54 -1.57 -18.88
C SER A 161 5.09 -2.96 -18.51
N LEU A 162 4.59 -4.01 -19.15
CA LEU A 162 5.10 -5.38 -18.97
C LEU A 162 6.54 -5.53 -19.48
N ALA A 163 6.84 -4.98 -20.66
CA ALA A 163 8.19 -5.02 -21.23
C ALA A 163 9.21 -4.29 -20.34
N VAL A 164 8.87 -3.08 -19.87
CA VAL A 164 9.74 -2.30 -18.98
C VAL A 164 9.86 -2.98 -17.61
N ALA A 165 8.77 -3.49 -17.03
CA ALA A 165 8.84 -4.22 -15.77
C ALA A 165 9.70 -5.49 -15.88
N GLY A 166 9.57 -6.24 -16.98
CA GLY A 166 10.40 -7.42 -17.26
C GLY A 166 11.87 -7.06 -17.45
N ALA A 167 12.18 -5.97 -18.14
CA ALA A 167 13.54 -5.48 -18.30
C ALA A 167 14.15 -5.05 -16.95
N LEU A 168 13.40 -4.31 -16.12
CA LEU A 168 13.85 -3.92 -14.77
C LEU A 168 14.07 -5.14 -13.87
N ALA A 169 13.17 -6.13 -13.93
CA ALA A 169 13.35 -7.38 -13.20
C ALA A 169 14.60 -8.14 -13.66
N ALA A 170 14.84 -8.22 -14.97
CA ALA A 170 16.06 -8.83 -15.51
C ALA A 170 17.33 -8.11 -15.05
N VAL A 171 17.35 -6.77 -15.08
CA VAL A 171 18.48 -5.98 -14.53
C VAL A 171 18.66 -6.25 -13.04
N GLN A 172 17.59 -6.29 -12.26
CA GLN A 172 17.66 -6.57 -10.82
C GLN A 172 18.18 -7.98 -10.51
N LEU A 173 17.86 -8.96 -11.36
CA LEU A 173 18.33 -10.35 -11.20
C LEU A 173 19.77 -10.55 -11.69
N THR A 174 20.27 -9.69 -12.57
CA THR A 174 21.60 -9.84 -13.20
C THR A 174 22.65 -8.89 -12.65
N THR A 175 22.23 -7.84 -11.93
CA THR A 175 23.11 -6.80 -11.39
C THR A 175 22.92 -6.67 -9.88
N SER A 176 23.91 -6.11 -9.20
CA SER A 176 23.82 -5.78 -7.77
C SER A 176 23.07 -4.45 -7.50
N ILE A 177 22.44 -3.87 -8.52
CA ILE A 177 21.73 -2.60 -8.40
C ILE A 177 20.40 -2.84 -7.69
N ALA A 178 20.22 -2.18 -6.54
CA ALA A 178 18.99 -2.23 -5.74
C ALA A 178 17.85 -1.39 -6.38
N LEU A 179 17.37 -1.82 -7.55
CA LEU A 179 16.28 -1.16 -8.27
C LEU A 179 14.96 -1.14 -7.50
N ASP A 180 14.74 -2.09 -6.60
CA ASP A 180 13.59 -2.14 -5.69
C ASP A 180 13.51 -0.91 -4.78
N ARG A 181 14.67 -0.37 -4.39
CA ARG A 181 14.77 0.85 -3.58
C ARG A 181 14.60 2.14 -4.39
N PHE A 182 14.52 2.05 -5.73
CA PHE A 182 14.33 3.20 -6.60
C PHE A 182 12.84 3.40 -6.96
N PRO A 183 12.14 4.42 -6.40
CA PRO A 183 10.70 4.57 -6.56
C PRO A 183 10.18 4.57 -8.02
N PRO A 184 10.88 5.18 -9.00
CA PRO A 184 10.43 5.15 -10.40
C PRO A 184 10.41 3.76 -11.03
N ALA A 185 11.19 2.79 -10.52
CA ALA A 185 11.18 1.41 -11.02
C ALA A 185 9.81 0.74 -10.90
N TRP A 186 8.93 1.27 -10.03
CA TRP A 186 7.59 0.74 -9.80
C TRP A 186 6.49 1.36 -10.68
N LEU A 187 6.80 2.43 -11.42
CA LEU A 187 5.84 3.07 -12.33
C LEU A 187 5.29 2.13 -13.42
N PRO A 188 6.06 1.23 -14.03
CA PRO A 188 5.53 0.28 -15.01
C PRO A 188 4.45 -0.62 -14.41
N VAL A 189 4.69 -1.18 -13.22
CA VAL A 189 3.72 -2.06 -12.55
C VAL A 189 2.45 -1.30 -12.15
N PHE A 190 2.60 -0.06 -11.67
CA PHE A 190 1.48 0.83 -11.39
C PHE A 190 0.67 1.14 -12.65
N THR A 191 1.35 1.45 -13.77
CA THR A 191 0.74 1.74 -15.08
C THR A 191 0.02 0.52 -15.65
N LEU A 192 0.58 -0.68 -15.47
CA LEU A 192 -0.07 -1.93 -15.82
C LEU A 192 -1.41 -2.08 -15.09
N GLY A 193 -1.44 -1.79 -13.78
CA GLY A 193 -2.67 -1.74 -13.00
C GLY A 193 -3.70 -0.76 -13.57
N MET A 194 -3.27 0.44 -13.94
CA MET A 194 -4.14 1.44 -14.58
C MET A 194 -4.72 0.94 -15.91
N ALA A 195 -3.90 0.31 -16.74
CA ALA A 195 -4.31 -0.22 -18.04
C ALA A 195 -5.31 -1.37 -17.92
N LEU A 196 -5.18 -2.19 -16.87
CA LEU A 196 -6.11 -3.28 -16.56
C LEU A 196 -7.45 -2.78 -16.02
N ALA A 197 -7.52 -1.59 -15.41
CA ALA A 197 -8.76 -1.04 -14.85
C ALA A 197 -9.86 -0.77 -15.88
N GLY A 198 -9.49 -0.56 -17.15
CA GLY A 198 -10.43 -0.40 -18.26
C GLY A 198 -10.98 -1.72 -18.80
N ARG A 199 -10.55 -2.87 -18.27
CA ARG A 199 -11.00 -4.21 -18.70
C ARG A 199 -11.92 -4.82 -17.66
N GLU A 200 -13.02 -5.39 -18.13
CA GLU A 200 -13.88 -6.25 -17.31
C GLU A 200 -13.14 -7.55 -17.03
N LEU A 201 -12.42 -7.59 -15.91
CA LEU A 201 -11.80 -8.82 -15.45
C LEU A 201 -12.81 -9.58 -14.59
N PRO A 202 -13.05 -10.88 -14.84
CA PRO A 202 -13.87 -11.70 -13.97
C PRO A 202 -13.19 -11.76 -12.60
N ALA A 203 -13.72 -11.02 -11.63
CA ALA A 203 -13.19 -11.01 -10.28
C ALA A 203 -13.75 -12.23 -9.54
N PRO A 204 -12.90 -13.11 -9.00
CA PRO A 204 -13.38 -14.18 -8.15
C PRO A 204 -14.09 -13.58 -6.92
N ARG A 205 -15.07 -14.29 -6.36
CA ARG A 205 -15.87 -13.80 -5.23
C ARG A 205 -15.16 -13.90 -3.87
N TRP A 206 -14.22 -14.84 -3.73
CA TRP A 206 -13.50 -15.09 -2.48
C TRP A 206 -12.68 -13.91 -1.92
N PRO A 207 -12.03 -13.04 -2.72
CA PRO A 207 -11.29 -11.88 -2.19
C PRO A 207 -12.20 -10.79 -1.65
N ALA A 208 -13.52 -10.86 -1.91
CA ALA A 208 -14.50 -9.96 -1.34
C ALA A 208 -14.91 -10.34 0.10
N HIS A 209 -14.27 -11.36 0.69
CA HIS A 209 -14.54 -11.74 2.08
C HIS A 209 -14.29 -10.55 3.05
N PRO A 210 -15.18 -10.28 4.03
CA PRO A 210 -15.09 -9.09 4.87
C PRO A 210 -13.75 -8.91 5.59
N LEU A 211 -13.12 -10.00 6.03
CA LEU A 211 -11.80 -9.96 6.67
C LEU A 211 -10.70 -9.51 5.70
N LEU A 212 -10.73 -10.01 4.46
CA LEU A 212 -9.74 -9.63 3.44
C LEU A 212 -9.94 -8.17 3.05
N VAL A 213 -11.19 -7.76 2.81
CA VAL A 213 -11.53 -6.35 2.55
C VAL A 213 -11.00 -5.46 3.67
N ARG A 214 -11.20 -5.86 4.94
CA ARG A 214 -10.71 -5.12 6.09
C ARG A 214 -9.19 -5.03 6.14
N LEU A 215 -8.47 -6.14 5.90
CA LEU A 215 -7.01 -6.12 5.70
C LEU A 215 -6.62 -5.15 4.57
N GLY A 216 -7.41 -5.12 3.50
CA GLY A 216 -7.26 -4.20 2.39
C GLY A 216 -7.37 -2.74 2.79
N VAL A 217 -8.40 -2.39 3.56
CA VAL A 217 -8.63 -1.04 4.09
C VAL A 217 -7.45 -0.58 4.94
N ILE A 218 -6.93 -1.46 5.81
CA ILE A 218 -5.77 -1.16 6.66
C ILE A 218 -4.42 -1.37 5.98
N GLY A 219 -4.38 -1.77 4.71
CA GLY A 219 -3.13 -2.12 4.03
C GLY A 219 -2.09 -1.00 4.02
N TYR A 220 -2.52 0.27 3.97
CA TYR A 220 -1.58 1.39 4.09
C TYR A 220 -0.97 1.52 5.50
N PRO A 221 -1.77 1.61 6.59
CA PRO A 221 -1.22 1.56 7.95
C PRO A 221 -0.38 0.30 8.20
N LEU A 222 -0.76 -0.84 7.62
CA LEU A 222 -0.02 -2.10 7.73
C LEU A 222 1.40 -1.96 7.17
N PHE A 223 1.55 -1.44 5.94
CA PHE A 223 2.86 -1.15 5.34
C PHE A 223 3.65 -0.09 6.12
N LEU A 224 2.97 0.89 6.72
CA LEU A 224 3.68 1.95 7.44
C LEU A 224 4.20 1.50 8.81
N LEU A 225 3.44 0.64 9.50
CA LEU A 225 3.68 0.28 10.91
C LEU A 225 4.35 -1.09 11.07
N HIS A 226 4.38 -1.95 10.06
CA HIS A 226 5.08 -3.23 10.17
C HIS A 226 6.58 -3.06 10.47
N ALA A 227 7.26 -2.10 9.83
CA ALA A 227 8.66 -1.82 10.11
C ALA A 227 8.89 -1.42 11.58
N LEU A 228 7.98 -0.60 12.14
CA LEU A 228 8.05 -0.20 13.56
C LEU A 228 7.96 -1.42 14.50
N VAL A 229 7.02 -2.33 14.24
CA VAL A 229 6.84 -3.53 15.07
C VAL A 229 8.03 -4.47 14.88
N LEU A 230 8.40 -4.78 13.65
CA LEU A 230 9.40 -5.81 13.37
C LEU A 230 10.83 -5.38 13.74
N HIS A 231 11.20 -4.12 13.50
CA HIS A 231 12.48 -3.62 13.98
C HIS A 231 12.50 -3.44 15.50
N GLY A 232 11.36 -3.14 16.14
CA GLY A 232 11.28 -2.96 17.59
C GLY A 232 11.40 -4.26 18.39
N PHE A 233 10.84 -5.36 17.89
CA PHE A 233 10.86 -6.65 18.58
C PHE A 233 11.91 -7.64 18.07
N GLY A 234 12.61 -7.30 16.98
CA GLY A 234 13.68 -8.10 16.40
C GLY A 234 13.19 -9.28 15.55
N PRO A 235 14.10 -9.91 14.77
CA PRO A 235 13.76 -11.04 13.93
C PRO A 235 13.46 -12.29 14.77
N VAL A 236 12.49 -13.08 14.32
CA VAL A 236 12.23 -14.39 14.92
C VAL A 236 13.03 -15.45 14.17
N HIS A 237 13.70 -16.34 14.89
CA HIS A 237 14.49 -17.42 14.29
C HIS A 237 13.61 -18.64 13.99
N ALA A 238 13.90 -19.40 12.93
CA ALA A 238 13.15 -20.63 12.67
C ALA A 238 13.51 -21.75 13.67
N GLY A 239 12.77 -22.86 13.62
CA GLY A 239 13.23 -24.14 14.18
C GLY A 239 12.45 -24.65 15.39
N THR A 240 11.56 -23.86 15.99
CA THR A 240 10.73 -24.29 17.12
C THR A 240 9.27 -23.87 16.94
N LEU A 241 8.35 -24.62 17.57
CA LEU A 241 6.93 -24.23 17.65
C LEU A 241 6.76 -22.88 18.37
N SER A 242 7.54 -22.62 19.41
CA SER A 242 7.50 -21.34 20.13
C SER A 242 7.83 -20.16 19.23
N ASN A 243 8.82 -20.30 18.34
CA ASN A 243 9.18 -19.27 17.39
C ASN A 243 8.12 -19.08 16.30
N ALA A 244 7.49 -20.16 15.83
CA ALA A 244 6.36 -20.06 14.90
C ALA A 244 5.18 -19.30 15.53
N LEU A 245 4.85 -19.61 16.79
CA LEU A 245 3.81 -18.90 17.54
C LEU A 245 4.18 -17.43 17.79
N LEU A 246 5.45 -17.15 18.09
CA LEU A 246 5.95 -15.78 18.26
C LEU A 246 5.82 -14.98 16.96
N ALA A 247 6.18 -15.57 15.82
CA ALA A 247 6.02 -14.94 14.51
C ALA A 247 4.56 -14.65 14.17
N LEU A 248 3.64 -15.60 14.43
CA LEU A 248 2.21 -15.36 14.31
C LEU A 248 1.74 -14.24 15.26
N GLY A 249 2.30 -14.20 16.47
CA GLY A 249 2.10 -13.11 17.43
C GLY A 249 2.51 -11.75 16.87
N TRP A 250 3.67 -11.63 16.22
CA TRP A 250 4.13 -10.38 15.61
C TRP A 250 3.31 -9.97 14.38
N ILE A 251 2.90 -10.91 13.55
CA ILE A 251 1.98 -10.63 12.44
C ILE A 251 0.64 -10.13 13.00
N GLY A 252 0.09 -10.82 14.00
CA GLY A 252 -1.15 -10.44 14.68
C GLY A 252 -1.05 -9.06 15.34
N LEU A 253 0.04 -8.79 16.05
CA LEU A 253 0.31 -7.49 16.67
C LEU A 253 0.40 -6.39 15.61
N THR A 254 1.09 -6.63 14.50
CA THR A 254 1.20 -5.67 13.39
C THR A 254 -0.17 -5.34 12.80
N VAL A 255 -0.99 -6.36 12.55
CA VAL A 255 -2.38 -6.17 12.07
C VAL A 255 -3.21 -5.39 13.10
N PHE A 256 -3.08 -5.72 14.38
CA PHE A 256 -3.79 -5.04 15.46
C PHE A 256 -3.40 -3.56 15.58
N VAL A 257 -2.11 -3.25 15.59
CA VAL A 257 -1.57 -1.89 15.62
C VAL A 257 -2.00 -1.10 14.37
N ALA A 258 -1.94 -1.71 13.19
CA ALA A 258 -2.39 -1.11 11.95
C ALA A 258 -3.90 -0.81 11.95
N GLU A 259 -4.72 -1.72 12.48
CA GLU A 259 -6.16 -1.51 12.65
C GLU A 259 -6.46 -0.39 13.65
N GLY A 260 -5.76 -0.36 14.79
CA GLY A 260 -5.88 0.70 15.79
C GLY A 260 -5.52 2.07 15.21
N ALA A 261 -4.36 2.17 14.55
CA ALA A 261 -3.94 3.39 13.87
C ALA A 261 -4.93 3.81 12.79
N HIS A 262 -5.46 2.87 12.00
CA HIS A 262 -6.47 3.19 11.02
C HIS A 262 -7.73 3.80 11.64
N ARG A 263 -8.30 3.15 12.67
CA ARG A 263 -9.57 3.55 13.31
C ARG A 263 -9.46 4.83 14.11
N TYR A 264 -8.45 4.92 14.97
CA TYR A 264 -8.34 5.99 15.96
C TYR A 264 -7.57 7.20 15.45
N VAL A 265 -6.77 7.05 14.39
CA VAL A 265 -5.98 8.14 13.81
C VAL A 265 -6.41 8.41 12.37
N GLY A 266 -6.34 7.41 11.50
CA GLY A 266 -6.55 7.58 10.06
C GLY A 266 -7.94 8.10 9.72
N VAL A 267 -8.98 7.45 10.22
CA VAL A 267 -10.39 7.81 9.97
C VAL A 267 -10.73 9.22 10.50
N PRO A 268 -10.51 9.57 11.78
CA PRO A 268 -10.88 10.90 12.28
C PRO A 268 -10.05 12.01 11.64
N ALA A 269 -8.75 11.82 11.45
CA ALA A 269 -7.90 12.84 10.81
C ALA A 269 -8.32 13.08 9.35
N ARG A 270 -8.65 12.02 8.61
CA ARG A 270 -9.16 12.14 7.24
C ARG A 270 -10.45 12.94 7.19
N ARG A 271 -11.40 12.67 8.10
CA ARG A 271 -12.66 13.43 8.18
C ARG A 271 -12.39 14.90 8.48
N GLY A 272 -11.58 15.20 9.50
CA GLY A 272 -11.22 16.57 9.87
C GLY A 272 -10.59 17.36 8.73
N ILE A 273 -9.65 16.78 7.98
CA ILE A 273 -9.01 17.42 6.83
C ILE A 273 -10.02 17.69 5.70
N LEU A 274 -10.88 16.72 5.40
CA LEU A 274 -11.89 16.89 4.35
C LEU A 274 -12.96 17.92 4.73
N ASP A 275 -13.36 17.98 5.99
CA ASP A 275 -14.32 18.97 6.48
C ASP A 275 -13.72 20.38 6.48
N LEU A 276 -12.44 20.52 6.86
CA LEU A 276 -11.72 21.79 6.73
C LEU A 276 -11.66 22.27 5.28
N ALA A 277 -11.34 21.37 4.35
CA ALA A 277 -11.29 21.67 2.92
C ALA A 277 -12.67 22.04 2.33
N ARG A 278 -13.76 21.49 2.88
CA ARG A 278 -15.13 21.86 2.49
C ARG A 278 -15.50 23.25 2.98
N ARG A 279 -15.08 23.61 4.21
CA ARG A 279 -15.32 24.94 4.78
C ARG A 279 -14.59 26.02 4.01
N SER A 280 -13.31 25.79 3.67
CA SER A 280 -12.52 26.76 2.91
C SER A 280 -13.01 26.95 1.47
N ALA A 281 -13.71 25.98 0.89
CA ALA A 281 -14.31 26.10 -0.44
C ALA A 281 -15.64 26.86 -0.48
N ARG A 282 -16.23 27.18 0.69
CA ARG A 282 -17.47 27.96 0.82
C ARG A 282 -17.23 29.45 1.11
N LEU A 283 -16.01 29.80 1.52
CA LEU A 283 -15.53 31.17 1.70
C LEU A 283 -14.95 31.68 0.38
#